data_AF-A0A944V033-F1
#
_entry.id   AF-A0A944V033-F1
#
_cell.length_a   1.000
_cell.length_b   1.000
_cell.length_c   1.000
_cell.angle_alpha   90.00
_cell.angle_beta   90.00
_cell.angle_gamma   90.00
#
_symmetry.space_group_name_H-M   'P 1'
#
loop_
_entity.id
_entity.type
_entity.pdbx_description
1 polymer ?
#
loop_
_entity_poly.entity_id
_entity_poly.type
_entity_poly.pdbx_seq_one_letter_code
_entity_poly.pdbx_strand_id
1 'polypeptide(L)'
;MQRNLLTSFFMHKSIKTTVKKAKLIVPMVDKLINVANTKDEMNAIRYVMKYLFTKEASLELFKNVAPKYKGNKTSGFTRATAVNLRD
;
A
#
# COMPACT_ATOMS: atom_id res chain seq x y z
N MET A 1 -11.57 -3.83 8.90
CA MET A 1 -12.15 -3.06 7.76
C MET A 1 -11.09 -2.51 6.78
N GLN A 2 -9.92 -2.03 7.21
CA GLN A 2 -8.91 -1.38 6.32
C GLN A 2 -8.20 -2.32 5.33
N ARG A 3 -8.12 -3.62 5.62
CA ARG A 3 -7.38 -4.61 4.80
C ARG A 3 -7.91 -4.77 3.37
N ASN A 4 -9.23 -4.75 3.18
CA ASN A 4 -9.84 -4.79 1.84
C ASN A 4 -9.40 -3.57 1.03
N LEU A 5 -9.38 -2.40 1.66
CA LEU A 5 -9.07 -1.15 0.98
C LEU A 5 -7.57 -1.05 0.62
N LEU A 6 -6.69 -1.58 1.48
CA LEU A 6 -5.28 -1.78 1.17
C LEU A 6 -5.09 -2.73 -0.01
N THR A 7 -5.79 -3.85 0.00
CA THR A 7 -5.70 -4.86 -1.06
C THR A 7 -6.14 -4.25 -2.40
N SER A 8 -7.29 -3.57 -2.43
CA SER A 8 -7.75 -2.84 -3.61
C SER A 8 -6.78 -1.74 -4.05
N PHE A 9 -6.13 -1.04 -3.11
CA PHE A 9 -5.14 -0.02 -3.45
C PHE A 9 -3.95 -0.59 -4.23
N PHE A 10 -3.37 -1.70 -3.78
CA PHE A 10 -2.25 -2.31 -4.49
C PHE A 10 -2.67 -2.97 -5.81
N MET A 11 -3.87 -3.54 -5.89
CA MET A 11 -4.40 -4.10 -7.14
C MET A 11 -4.65 -3.04 -8.21
N HIS A 12 -5.26 -1.91 -7.83
CA HIS A 12 -5.73 -0.90 -8.78
C HIS A 12 -4.84 0.34 -8.88
N LYS A 13 -3.81 0.47 -8.03
CA LYS A 13 -2.86 1.60 -7.93
C LYS A 13 -3.48 2.93 -7.50
N SER A 14 -4.80 3.08 -7.59
CA SER A 14 -5.57 4.25 -7.18
C SER A 14 -6.97 3.83 -6.73
N ILE A 15 -7.50 4.52 -5.71
CA ILE A 15 -8.83 4.28 -5.14
C ILE A 15 -9.52 5.60 -4.79
N LYS A 16 -10.84 5.66 -4.96
CA LYS A 16 -11.67 6.79 -4.50
C LYS A 16 -12.37 6.42 -3.19
N THR A 17 -12.06 7.13 -2.11
CA THR A 17 -12.61 6.82 -0.76
C THR A 17 -13.01 8.09 -0.03
N THR A 18 -13.40 7.98 1.24
CA THR A 18 -13.68 9.16 2.09
C THR A 18 -12.38 9.70 2.67
N VAL A 19 -12.33 11.00 2.97
CA VAL A 19 -11.13 11.66 3.52
C VAL A 19 -10.62 10.97 4.78
N LYS A 20 -11.53 10.57 5.69
CA LYS A 20 -11.18 9.85 6.91
C LYS A 20 -10.51 8.50 6.61
N LYS A 21 -11.05 7.71 5.68
CA LYS A 21 -10.47 6.41 5.29
C LYS A 21 -9.13 6.57 4.57
N ALA A 22 -9.00 7.58 3.70
CA ALA A 22 -7.76 7.87 3.01
C ALA A 22 -6.63 8.19 4.00
N LYS A 23 -6.87 9.11 4.96
CA LYS A 23 -5.88 9.48 5.98
C LYS A 23 -5.42 8.28 6.83
N LEU A 24 -6.31 7.32 7.10
CA LEU A 24 -5.97 6.13 7.88
C LEU A 24 -5.09 5.13 7.11
N ILE A 25 -5.17 5.07 5.78
CA ILE A 25 -4.51 4.05 4.96
C ILE A 25 -3.11 4.47 4.54
N VAL A 26 -2.88 5.76 4.33
CA VAL A 26 -1.58 6.35 4.00
C VAL A 26 -0.43 5.77 4.84
N PRO A 27 -0.46 5.81 6.19
CA PRO A 27 0.65 5.30 7.01
C PRO A 27 0.82 3.78 6.90
N MET A 28 -0.26 3.03 6.65
CA MET A 28 -0.18 1.58 6.45
C MET A 28 0.49 1.24 5.12
N VAL A 29 0.17 1.95 4.05
CA VAL A 29 0.78 1.74 2.73
C VAL A 29 2.28 2.03 2.82
N ASP A 30 2.65 3.15 3.43
CA ASP A 30 4.06 3.52 3.60
C ASP A 30 4.84 2.46 4.39
N LYS A 31 4.24 1.96 5.48
CA LYS A 31 4.85 0.89 6.27
C LYS A 31 5.05 -0.40 5.48
N LEU A 32 4.10 -0.80 4.63
CA LEU A 32 4.22 -2.02 3.84
C LEU A 32 5.27 -1.90 2.74
N ILE A 33 5.35 -0.76 2.06
CA ILE A 33 6.40 -0.50 1.06
C ILE A 33 7.78 -0.52 1.71
N ASN A 34 7.92 0.10 2.89
CA ASN A 34 9.18 0.07 3.63
C ASN A 34 9.55 -1.35 4.06
N VAL A 35 8.62 -2.12 4.61
CA VAL A 35 8.87 -3.53 4.97
C VAL A 35 9.29 -4.35 3.75
N ALA A 36 8.68 -4.11 2.59
CA ALA A 36 9.04 -4.79 1.35
C ALA A 36 10.46 -4.42 0.86
N ASN A 37 10.94 -3.21 1.16
CA ASN A 37 12.26 -2.73 0.75
C ASN A 37 13.39 -3.05 1.73
N THR A 38 13.12 -3.15 3.03
CA THR A 38 14.16 -3.23 4.07
C THR A 38 14.37 -4.62 4.67
N LYS A 39 13.34 -5.48 4.70
CA LYS A 39 13.43 -6.80 5.34
C LYS A 39 13.82 -7.90 4.35
N ASP A 40 14.33 -9.01 4.87
CA ASP A 40 14.53 -10.24 4.09
C ASP A 40 13.25 -10.67 3.40
N GLU A 41 13.38 -11.23 2.20
CA GLU A 41 12.26 -11.55 1.32
C GLU A 41 11.18 -12.40 1.99
N MET A 42 11.56 -13.50 2.66
CA MET A 42 10.60 -14.38 3.34
C MET A 42 9.90 -13.70 4.53
N ASN A 43 10.63 -12.90 5.30
CA ASN A 43 10.09 -12.18 6.46
C ASN A 43 9.16 -11.03 6.03
N ALA A 44 9.51 -10.35 4.93
CA ALA A 44 8.69 -9.33 4.31
C ALA A 44 7.37 -9.93 3.79
N ILE A 45 7.43 -11.03 3.04
CA ILE A 45 6.24 -11.72 2.51
C ILE A 45 5.30 -12.13 3.66
N ARG A 46 5.84 -12.78 4.69
CA ARG A 46 5.05 -13.21 5.87
C ARG A 46 4.40 -12.04 6.59
N TYR A 47 5.06 -10.88 6.67
CA TYR A 47 4.49 -9.69 7.28
C TYR A 47 3.37 -9.08 6.41
N VAL A 48 3.62 -8.92 5.12
CA VAL A 48 2.68 -8.33 4.15
C VAL A 48 1.39 -9.14 4.05
N MET A 49 1.49 -10.48 4.03
CA MET A 49 0.34 -11.39 3.98
C MET A 49 -0.60 -11.30 5.19
N LYS A 50 -0.18 -10.71 6.32
CA LYS A 50 -1.08 -10.44 7.45
C LYS A 50 -2.09 -9.32 7.12
N TYR A 51 -1.74 -8.44 6.19
CA TYR A 51 -2.50 -7.24 5.85
C TYR A 51 -3.18 -7.31 4.48
N LEU A 52 -2.54 -7.94 3.48
CA LEU A 52 -3.12 -8.14 2.15
C LEU A 52 -3.82 -9.50 2.07
N PHE A 53 -5.04 -9.53 1.54
CA PHE A 53 -5.81 -10.77 1.43
C PHE A 53 -5.43 -11.62 0.23
N THR A 54 -5.05 -11.00 -0.88
CA THR A 54 -4.78 -11.72 -2.13
C THR A 54 -3.29 -11.81 -2.40
N LYS A 55 -2.86 -12.98 -2.91
CA LYS A 55 -1.47 -13.20 -3.33
C LYS A 55 -1.09 -12.25 -4.46
N GLU A 56 -2.02 -11.94 -5.36
CA GLU A 56 -1.83 -11.00 -6.46
C GLU A 56 -1.42 -9.61 -5.98
N ALA A 57 -2.10 -9.07 -4.95
CA ALA A 57 -1.76 -7.76 -4.39
C ALA A 57 -0.35 -7.77 -3.76
N SER A 58 0.02 -8.86 -3.10
CA SER A 58 1.37 -9.00 -2.54
C SER A 58 2.44 -9.10 -3.64
N LEU A 59 2.16 -9.83 -4.73
CA LEU A 59 3.07 -9.94 -5.87
C LEU A 59 3.25 -8.58 -6.57
N GLU A 60 2.17 -7.83 -6.77
CA GLU A 60 2.24 -6.48 -7.36
C GLU A 60 3.08 -5.53 -6.49
N LEU A 61 2.94 -5.60 -5.17
CA LEU A 61 3.76 -4.83 -4.23
C LEU A 61 5.25 -5.13 -4.43
N PHE A 62 5.65 -6.41 -4.42
CA PHE A 62 7.06 -6.79 -4.51
C PHE A 62 7.67 -6.62 -5.91
N LYS A 63 6.91 -6.93 -6.96
CA LYS A 63 7.42 -6.88 -8.35
C LYS A 63 7.46 -5.46 -8.91
N ASN A 64 6.40 -4.68 -8.66
CA ASN A 64 6.16 -3.43 -9.39
C ASN A 64 6.28 -2.18 -8.53
N VAL A 65 5.86 -2.22 -7.27
CA VAL A 65 5.79 -1.02 -6.41
C VAL A 65 7.09 -0.81 -5.63
N ALA A 66 7.56 -1.82 -4.89
CA ALA A 66 8.71 -1.71 -4.01
C ALA A 66 10.01 -1.30 -4.76
N PRO A 67 10.37 -1.92 -5.90
CA PRO A 67 11.60 -1.59 -6.63
C PRO A 67 11.65 -0.14 -7.13
N LYS A 68 10.51 0.46 -7.48
CA LYS A 68 10.43 1.86 -7.97
C LYS A 68 10.85 2.88 -6.93
N TYR A 69 10.70 2.54 -5.65
CA TYR A 69 10.95 3.45 -4.53
C TYR A 69 12.18 3.07 -3.71
N LYS A 70 12.84 1.95 -4.05
CA LYS A 70 14.04 1.47 -3.35
C LYS A 70 15.18 2.49 -3.50
N GLY A 71 15.63 3.03 -2.37
CA GLY A 71 16.77 3.97 -2.31
C GLY A 71 16.43 5.46 -2.50
N ASN A 72 15.22 5.82 -2.94
CA ASN A 72 14.88 7.21 -3.25
C ASN A 72 14.12 7.94 -2.13
N LYS A 73 13.29 7.23 -1.35
CA LYS A 73 12.43 7.83 -0.30
C LYS A 73 12.23 6.87 0.86
N THR A 74 12.15 7.41 2.07
CA THR A 74 11.83 6.69 3.32
C THR A 74 10.35 6.77 3.71
N SER A 75 9.60 7.73 3.14
CA SER A 75 8.17 7.94 3.40
C SER A 75 7.51 8.76 2.29
N GLY A 76 6.17 8.85 2.30
CA GLY A 76 5.43 9.69 1.35
C GLY A 76 5.29 9.03 -0.03
N PHE A 77 5.00 7.73 -0.05
CA PHE A 77 4.82 6.97 -1.30
C PHE A 77 3.41 7.14 -1.89
N THR A 78 2.49 7.71 -1.12
CA THR A 78 1.10 7.92 -1.51
C THR A 78 0.76 9.40 -1.63
N ARG A 79 -0.18 9.71 -2.52
CA ARG A 79 -0.76 11.04 -2.67
C ARG A 79 -2.26 10.94 -2.43
N ALA A 80 -2.78 11.77 -1.54
CA ALA A 80 -4.21 11.94 -1.34
C ALA A 80 -4.67 13.26 -1.98
N THR A 81 -5.64 13.19 -2.87
CA THR A 81 -6.27 14.35 -3.49
C THR A 81 -7.74 14.40 -3.08
N ALA A 82 -8.23 15.60 -2.74
CA ALA A 82 -9.65 15.82 -2.54
C ALA A 82 -10.35 15.72 -3.90
N VAL A 83 -11.36 14.86 -3.96
CA VAL A 83 -12.30 14.79 -5.08
C VAL A 83 -13.56 15.52 -4.65
N ASN A 84 -14.33 16.07 -5.60
CA ASN A 84 -15.62 16.74 -5.37
C ASN A 84 -16.52 15.96 -4.38
N LEU A 85 -17.48 16.67 -3.77
CA LEU A 85 -18.45 16.03 -2.88
C LEU A 85 -19.14 14.87 -3.59
N ARG A 86 -19.42 13.81 -2.81
CA ARG A 86 -20.22 12.70 -3.30
C ARG A 86 -21.65 13.21 -3.50
N ASP A 87 -22.19 13.02 -4.70
CA ASP A 87 -23.61 13.17 -4.98
C ASP A 87 -24.46 12.15 -4.20
#